data_AF-A0A924K620-F1
#
_entry.id   AF-A0A924K620-F1
#
_cell.length_a   1.000
_cell.length_b   1.000
_cell.length_c   1.000
_cell.angle_alpha   90.00
_cell.angle_beta   90.00
_cell.angle_gamma   90.00
#
_symmetry.space_group_name_H-M   'P 1'
#
loop_
_entity.id
_entity.type
_entity.pdbx_description
1 polymer ?
#
loop_
_entity_poly.entity_id
_entity_poly.type
_entity_poly.pdbx_seq_one_letter_code
_entity_poly.pdbx_strand_id
1 'polypeptide(L)'
;MSTGRFRLPTRPAAMAAMLIALAACTQPVSWQTLLAAKIAQQYPAYQVQPASDGGLLVQRPGLPALPVDVNAVAQFCRRGPKDCNYATDQ
;
A
#
# COMPACT_ATOMS: atom_id res chain seq x y z
N MET A 1 11.66 61.61 16.18
CA MET A 1 11.03 60.73 15.17
C MET A 1 11.38 59.30 15.56
N SER A 2 10.53 58.67 16.37
CA SER A 2 9.39 57.80 16.00
C SER A 2 9.80 56.32 15.93
N THR A 3 9.23 55.56 16.87
CA THR A 3 9.32 54.13 17.13
C THR A 3 8.74 53.25 16.02
N GLY A 4 9.36 52.11 15.73
CA GLY A 4 8.77 51.05 14.91
C GLY A 4 8.90 49.67 15.57
N ARG A 5 7.92 49.31 16.43
CA ARG A 5 7.74 47.95 16.95
C ARG A 5 7.06 47.10 15.86
N PHE A 6 7.78 46.12 15.30
CA PHE A 6 7.16 45.06 14.50
C PHE A 6 6.52 44.03 15.45
N ARG A 7 5.19 44.11 15.61
CA ARG A 7 4.39 43.02 16.19
C ARG A 7 4.19 41.96 15.11
N LEU A 8 4.78 40.79 15.28
CA LEU A 8 4.38 39.62 14.49
C LEU A 8 3.00 39.15 14.98
N PRO A 9 2.02 38.94 14.09
CA PRO A 9 0.75 38.35 14.44
C PRO A 9 0.95 36.88 14.83
N THR A 10 0.48 36.56 16.03
CA THR A 10 0.13 35.24 16.50
C THR A 10 -0.85 34.56 15.52
N ARG A 11 -0.53 33.32 15.10
CA ARG A 11 -1.39 32.33 14.39
C ARG A 11 -1.45 32.46 12.84
N PRO A 12 -0.55 31.78 12.10
CA PRO A 12 -1.04 30.72 11.20
C PRO A 12 -0.08 29.52 11.03
N ALA A 13 0.96 29.35 11.87
CA ALA A 13 1.96 28.30 11.66
C ALA A 13 1.46 26.86 11.96
N ALA A 14 0.38 26.72 12.74
CA ALA A 14 -0.12 25.40 13.14
C ALA A 14 -0.85 24.64 12.01
N MET A 15 -1.45 25.36 11.04
CA MET A 15 -2.19 24.71 9.94
C MET A 15 -1.27 24.15 8.84
N ALA A 16 -0.12 24.77 8.60
CA ALA A 16 0.81 24.30 7.57
C ALA A 16 1.52 22.99 7.95
N ALA A 17 1.82 22.79 9.24
CA ALA A 17 2.46 21.56 9.72
C ALA A 17 1.54 20.33 9.66
N MET A 18 0.22 20.51 9.79
CA MET A 18 -0.74 19.41 9.75
C MET A 18 -0.91 18.82 8.34
N LEU A 19 -0.74 19.63 7.28
CA LEU A 19 -0.86 19.17 5.90
C LEU A 19 0.33 18.31 5.44
N ILE A 20 1.53 18.58 5.95
CA ILE A 20 2.75 17.83 5.58
C ILE A 20 2.74 16.44 6.23
N ALA A 21 2.20 16.31 7.45
CA ALA A 21 2.07 15.02 8.14
C ALA A 21 1.09 14.07 7.43
N LEU A 22 0.05 14.58 6.77
CA LEU A 22 -0.91 13.73 6.03
C LEU A 22 -0.32 13.15 4.73
N ALA A 23 0.63 13.86 4.07
CA ALA A 23 1.22 13.39 2.82
C ALA A 23 2.20 12.21 3.02
N ALA A 24 2.87 12.15 4.17
CA ALA A 24 3.85 11.10 4.47
C ALA A 24 3.22 9.72 4.77
N CYS A 25 1.90 9.64 5.03
CA CYS A 25 1.20 8.39 5.31
C CYS A 25 0.46 7.81 4.10
N THR A 26 0.71 8.30 2.88
CA THR A 26 0.03 7.84 1.66
C THR A 26 0.99 7.09 0.75
N GLN A 27 1.53 5.96 1.22
CA GLN A 27 2.10 5.01 0.25
C GLN A 27 0.99 4.61 -0.72
N PRO A 28 1.18 4.78 -2.05
CA PRO A 28 0.16 4.40 -3.01
C PRO A 28 -0.13 2.92 -2.84
N VAL A 29 -1.40 2.61 -2.61
CA VAL A 29 -1.87 1.24 -2.48
C VAL A 29 -1.63 0.53 -3.82
N SER A 30 -0.63 -0.33 -3.87
CA SER A 30 -0.32 -1.13 -5.06
C SER A 30 -1.11 -2.43 -5.07
N TRP A 31 -1.35 -2.97 -6.28
CA TRP A 31 -1.99 -4.27 -6.42
C TRP A 31 -1.22 -5.40 -5.75
N GLN A 32 0.12 -5.31 -5.71
CA GLN A 32 0.96 -6.24 -4.96
C GLN A 32 0.60 -6.25 -3.48
N THR A 33 0.52 -5.08 -2.84
CA THR A 33 0.18 -4.97 -1.42
C THR A 33 -1.24 -5.47 -1.14
N LEU A 34 -2.19 -5.16 -2.02
CA LEU A 34 -3.58 -5.62 -1.90
C LEU A 34 -3.72 -7.14 -2.02
N LEU A 35 -3.08 -7.75 -3.02
CA LEU A 35 -3.13 -9.19 -3.24
C LEU A 35 -2.33 -9.93 -2.17
N ALA A 36 -1.16 -9.42 -1.77
CA ALA A 36 -0.38 -10.01 -0.70
C ALA A 36 -1.17 -10.03 0.63
N ALA A 37 -1.81 -8.91 0.99
CA ALA A 37 -2.67 -8.86 2.17
C ALA A 37 -3.84 -9.85 2.06
N LYS A 38 -4.47 -9.98 0.89
CA LYS A 38 -5.55 -10.93 0.68
C LYS A 38 -5.10 -12.39 0.82
N ILE A 39 -4.00 -12.77 0.20
CA ILE A 39 -3.43 -14.12 0.28
C ILE A 39 -3.05 -14.43 1.74
N ALA A 40 -2.44 -13.49 2.45
CA ALA A 40 -2.09 -13.67 3.86
C ALA A 40 -3.33 -13.82 4.77
N GLN A 41 -4.43 -13.10 4.47
CA GLN A 41 -5.69 -13.26 5.20
C GLN A 41 -6.36 -14.62 4.94
N GLN A 42 -6.32 -15.09 3.69
CA GLN A 42 -6.96 -16.34 3.29
C GLN A 42 -6.11 -17.57 3.67
N TYR A 43 -4.79 -17.44 3.64
CA TYR A 43 -3.81 -18.49 3.92
C TYR A 43 -2.75 -17.97 4.89
N PRO A 44 -3.01 -17.98 6.21
CA PRO A 44 -2.11 -17.40 7.22
C PRO A 44 -0.73 -18.05 7.28
N ALA A 45 -0.61 -19.29 6.80
CA ALA A 45 0.65 -20.02 6.76
C ALA A 45 1.52 -19.70 5.53
N TYR A 46 1.01 -18.94 4.56
CA TYR A 46 1.75 -18.59 3.36
C TYR A 46 2.57 -17.33 3.61
N GLN A 47 3.80 -17.28 3.09
CA GLN A 47 4.58 -16.05 3.08
C GLN A 47 4.49 -15.42 1.69
N VAL A 48 4.18 -14.13 1.62
CA VAL A 48 4.03 -13.42 0.35
C VAL A 48 5.02 -12.28 0.30
N GLN A 49 5.85 -12.26 -0.73
CA GLN A 49 6.90 -11.26 -0.92
C GLN A 49 6.70 -10.58 -2.28
N PRO A 50 6.87 -9.25 -2.37
CA PRO A 50 6.88 -8.57 -3.66
C PRO A 50 8.10 -9.00 -4.47
N ALA A 51 7.88 -9.35 -5.74
CA ALA A 51 8.95 -9.66 -6.68
C ALA A 51 9.36 -8.41 -7.48
N SER A 52 10.61 -8.38 -7.95
CA SER A 52 11.19 -7.23 -8.64
C SER A 52 10.60 -6.98 -10.03
N ASP A 53 9.93 -7.97 -10.61
CA ASP A 53 9.19 -7.91 -11.88
C ASP A 53 7.80 -7.27 -11.75
N GLY A 54 7.40 -6.89 -10.54
CA GLY A 54 6.09 -6.34 -10.26
C GLY A 54 5.03 -7.39 -9.88
N GLY A 55 5.42 -8.66 -9.81
CA GLY A 55 4.59 -9.76 -9.32
C GLY A 55 4.70 -9.99 -7.80
N LEU A 56 4.22 -11.15 -7.36
CA LEU A 56 4.37 -11.65 -6.00
C LEU A 56 5.02 -13.03 -6.02
N LEU A 57 5.84 -13.32 -5.02
CA LEU A 57 6.33 -14.65 -4.74
C LEU A 57 5.62 -15.19 -3.49
N VAL A 58 4.87 -16.28 -3.66
CA VAL A 58 4.11 -16.92 -2.59
C VAL A 58 4.81 -18.21 -2.16
N GLN A 59 5.31 -18.24 -0.93
CA GLN A 59 5.87 -19.43 -0.32
C GLN A 59 4.79 -20.18 0.44
N ARG A 60 4.61 -21.45 0.08
CA ARG A 60 3.60 -22.34 0.66
C ARG A 60 4.31 -23.40 1.51
N PRO A 61 3.87 -23.68 2.74
CA PRO A 61 4.48 -24.72 3.57
C PRO A 61 4.47 -26.08 2.87
N GLY A 62 5.63 -26.72 2.75
CA GLY A 62 5.77 -28.04 2.12
C GLY A 62 5.63 -28.04 0.60
N LEU A 63 5.55 -26.88 -0.05
CA LEU A 63 5.41 -26.72 -1.50
C LEU A 63 6.44 -25.71 -2.03
N PRO A 64 6.81 -25.79 -3.32
CA PRO A 64 7.68 -24.80 -3.93
C PRO A 64 7.03 -23.41 -3.94
N ALA A 65 7.89 -22.40 -3.89
CA ALA A 65 7.49 -21.01 -4.06
C ALA A 65 6.82 -20.82 -5.43
N LEU A 66 5.71 -20.11 -5.45
CA LEU A 66 4.90 -19.87 -6.64
C LEU A 66 5.02 -18.40 -7.04
N PRO A 67 5.53 -18.08 -8.23
CA PRO A 67 5.43 -16.74 -8.78
C PRO A 67 3.98 -16.46 -9.20
N VAL A 68 3.46 -15.30 -8.83
CA VAL A 68 2.10 -14.85 -9.10
C VAL A 68 2.19 -13.53 -9.87
N ASP A 69 1.68 -13.54 -11.10
CA ASP A 69 1.53 -12.31 -11.88
C ASP A 69 0.35 -11.50 -11.35
N VAL A 70 0.69 -10.41 -10.65
CA VAL A 70 -0.27 -9.47 -10.08
C VAL A 70 -1.13 -8.82 -11.15
N ASN A 71 -0.58 -8.51 -12.32
CA ASN A 71 -1.34 -7.85 -13.39
C ASN A 71 -2.36 -8.81 -14.00
N ALA A 72 -1.96 -10.06 -14.23
CA ALA A 72 -2.86 -11.10 -14.70
C ALA A 72 -4.02 -11.33 -13.71
N VAL A 73 -3.72 -11.41 -12.40
CA VAL A 73 -4.76 -11.57 -11.37
C VAL A 73 -5.64 -10.32 -11.27
N ALA A 74 -5.06 -9.12 -11.32
CA ALA A 74 -5.78 -7.85 -11.21
C ALA A 74 -6.82 -7.65 -12.33
N GLN A 75 -6.62 -8.22 -13.53
CA GLN A 75 -7.61 -8.19 -14.61
C GLN A 75 -8.94 -8.84 -14.22
N PHE A 76 -8.91 -9.85 -13.35
CA PHE A 76 -10.11 -10.52 -12.85
C PHE A 76 -10.79 -9.75 -11.70
N CYS A 77 -10.12 -8.76 -11.13
CA CYS A 77 -10.56 -8.00 -9.96
C CYS A 77 -11.37 -6.75 -10.30
N ARG A 78 -12.45 -6.91 -11.07
CA ARG A 78 -13.21 -5.79 -11.69
C ARG A 78 -13.71 -4.70 -10.73
N ARG A 79 -14.02 -5.02 -9.47
CA ARG A 79 -14.48 -4.04 -8.45
C ARG A 79 -13.49 -3.83 -7.31
N GLY A 80 -12.26 -4.34 -7.45
CA GLY A 80 -11.20 -4.21 -6.45
C GLY A 80 -10.85 -5.51 -5.73
N PRO A 81 -10.00 -5.43 -4.68
CA PRO A 81 -9.39 -6.59 -4.04
C PRO A 81 -10.38 -7.53 -3.34
N LYS A 82 -11.56 -7.04 -2.94
CA LYS A 82 -12.61 -7.89 -2.37
C LYS A 82 -13.12 -8.92 -3.37
N ASP A 83 -13.16 -8.56 -4.65
CA ASP A 83 -13.61 -9.42 -5.73
C ASP A 83 -12.50 -10.29 -6.33
N CYS A 84 -11.22 -10.06 -5.96
CA CYS A 84 -10.11 -10.89 -6.42
C CYS A 84 -10.13 -12.29 -5.79
N ASN A 85 -10.75 -13.31 -6.39
CA ASN A 85 -10.43 -14.66 -5.92
C ASN A 85 -9.02 -15.01 -6.37
N TYR A 86 -8.10 -15.18 -5.41
CA TYR A 86 -6.85 -15.87 -5.65
C TYR A 86 -7.23 -17.31 -6.01
N ALA A 87 -7.34 -17.58 -7.30
CA ALA A 87 -7.64 -18.90 -7.81
C ALA A 87 -6.41 -19.76 -7.55
N THR A 88 -6.59 -20.82 -6.76
CA THR A 88 -5.60 -21.86 -6.47
C THR A 88 -5.21 -22.68 -7.72
N ASP A 89 -5.71 -22.32 -8.90
CA ASP A 89 -5.52 -22.96 -10.20
C ASP A 89 -4.33 -22.37 -10.98
N GLN A 90 -3.22 -22.12 -10.28
CA GLN A 90 -1.92 -21.81 -10.90
C GLN A 90 -0.94 -22.95 -10.63
#